data_AF-A0A529P821-F1
#
_entry.id   AF-A0A529P821-F1
#
_cell.length_a   1.000
_cell.length_b   1.000
_cell.length_c   1.000
_cell.angle_alpha   90.00
_cell.angle_beta   90.00
_cell.angle_gamma   90.00
#
_symmetry.space_group_name_H-M   'P 1'
#
loop_
_entity.id
_entity.type
_entity.pdbx_description
1 polymer ?
#
loop_
_entity_poly.entity_id
_entity_poly.type
_entity_poly.pdbx_seq_one_letter_code
_entity_poly.pdbx_strand_id
1 'polypeptide(L)'
;LETKGVPSMVQRTLIRPPSSRLGPITPDERRQLIAESPVTGQYDQTIDRESAFEMLQKKAREAQEAEQQAQQADSGRSRWTIPGFGDDPAPQSGGRRAPAPRPSNRQTVAEAAIKSVVRSVGSSVGRAIVRGIL
;
A
#
# COMPACT_ATOMS: atom_id res chain seq x y z
N LEU A 1 38.10 -65.81 -22.53
CA LEU A 1 37.63 -65.98 -23.92
C LEU A 1 37.38 -67.46 -24.11
N GLU A 2 36.15 -67.82 -24.48
CA GLU A 2 35.85 -69.19 -24.85
C GLU A 2 36.31 -69.49 -26.28
N THR A 3 36.19 -70.75 -26.70
CA THR A 3 36.63 -71.22 -28.02
C THR A 3 36.03 -70.34 -29.13
N LYS A 4 36.89 -69.94 -30.09
CA LYS A 4 36.59 -69.01 -31.20
C LYS A 4 36.39 -67.52 -30.83
N GLY A 5 36.95 -67.05 -29.72
CA GLY A 5 37.02 -65.61 -29.42
C GLY A 5 35.68 -65.00 -29.01
N VAL A 6 34.75 -65.83 -28.54
CA VAL A 6 33.46 -65.36 -28.02
C VAL A 6 33.72 -64.60 -26.70
N PRO A 7 33.24 -63.34 -26.58
CA PRO A 7 33.38 -62.59 -25.33
C PRO A 7 32.58 -63.29 -24.23
N SER A 8 33.26 -63.62 -23.13
CA SER A 8 32.67 -64.22 -21.94
C SER A 8 32.19 -63.13 -20.98
N MET A 9 31.17 -63.42 -20.16
CA MET A 9 30.70 -62.50 -19.12
C MET A 9 31.85 -62.12 -18.17
N VAL A 10 31.95 -60.83 -17.85
CA VAL A 10 32.93 -60.31 -16.88
C VAL A 10 32.53 -60.67 -15.45
N GLN A 11 33.53 -60.74 -14.57
CA GLN A 11 33.32 -61.04 -13.15
C GLN A 11 32.48 -59.94 -12.47
N ARG A 12 31.55 -60.34 -11.60
CA ARG A 12 30.74 -59.40 -10.81
C ARG A 12 31.57 -58.91 -9.61
N THR A 13 31.73 -57.60 -9.50
CA THR A 13 32.42 -56.95 -8.38
C THR A 13 31.41 -56.21 -7.48
N LEU A 14 31.62 -56.26 -6.17
CA LEU A 14 30.82 -55.50 -5.20
C LEU A 14 31.34 -54.06 -5.11
N ILE A 15 30.42 -53.09 -5.08
CA ILE A 15 30.74 -51.68 -4.86
C ILE A 15 30.62 -51.40 -3.36
N ARG A 16 31.68 -50.91 -2.73
CA ARG A 16 31.63 -50.39 -1.35
C ARG A 16 31.28 -48.91 -1.40
N PRO A 17 30.07 -48.49 -0.98
CA PRO A 17 29.75 -47.07 -0.89
C PRO A 17 30.63 -46.40 0.18
N PRO A 18 30.92 -45.09 0.05
CA PRO A 18 31.67 -44.36 1.05
C PRO A 18 30.96 -44.42 2.40
N SER A 19 31.73 -44.55 3.47
CA SER A 19 31.22 -44.51 4.84
C SER A 19 30.96 -43.05 5.25
N SER A 20 29.99 -42.40 4.61
CA SER A 20 29.52 -41.07 5.04
C SER A 20 28.41 -41.23 6.09
N ARG A 21 28.40 -40.35 7.09
CA ARG A 21 27.26 -40.22 8.00
C ARG A 21 26.13 -39.56 7.24
N LEU A 22 25.20 -40.37 6.77
CA LEU A 22 23.97 -39.91 6.12
C LEU A 22 22.92 -39.66 7.20
N GLY A 23 22.46 -38.41 7.33
CA GLY A 23 21.43 -38.03 8.28
C GLY A 23 21.57 -36.58 8.76
N PRO A 24 20.51 -36.03 9.38
CA PRO A 24 20.58 -34.69 9.94
C PRO A 24 21.62 -34.62 11.07
N ILE A 25 22.33 -33.49 11.13
CA ILE A 25 23.23 -33.16 12.24
C ILE A 25 22.42 -32.99 13.53
N THR A 26 22.97 -33.43 14.67
CA THR A 26 22.30 -33.17 15.95
C THR A 26 22.32 -31.67 16.27
N PRO A 27 21.36 -31.16 17.07
CA PRO A 27 21.37 -29.76 17.48
C PRO A 27 22.67 -29.36 18.20
N ASP A 28 23.29 -30.29 18.93
CA ASP A 28 24.49 -30.04 19.73
C ASP A 28 25.74 -29.91 18.84
N GLU A 29 25.92 -30.84 17.91
CA GLU A 29 26.98 -30.78 16.90
C GLU A 29 26.85 -29.51 16.05
N ARG A 30 25.61 -29.11 15.70
CA ARG A 30 25.37 -27.88 14.96
C ARG A 30 25.82 -26.64 15.75
N ARG A 31 25.55 -26.58 17.05
CA ARG A 31 25.96 -25.44 17.88
C ARG A 31 27.47 -25.33 17.99
N GLN A 32 28.18 -26.46 18.16
CA GLN A 32 29.64 -26.48 18.20
C GLN A 32 30.24 -25.98 16.88
N LEU A 33 29.74 -26.48 15.75
CA LEU A 33 30.23 -26.08 14.43
C LEU A 33 29.98 -24.59 14.12
N ILE A 34 28.85 -24.04 14.59
CA ILE A 34 28.57 -22.60 14.46
C ILE A 34 29.52 -21.78 15.35
N ALA A 35 29.89 -22.27 16.53
CA ALA A 35 30.80 -21.58 17.45
C ALA A 35 32.26 -21.58 16.97
N GLU A 36 32.67 -22.59 16.20
CA GLU A 36 34.01 -22.70 15.61
C GLU A 36 34.17 -21.90 14.30
N SER A 37 33.08 -21.32 13.79
CA SER A 37 33.06 -20.65 12.50
C SER A 37 33.83 -19.32 12.53
N PRO A 38 34.55 -18.96 11.46
CA PRO A 38 35.20 -17.64 11.36
C PRO A 38 34.22 -16.47 11.33
N VAL A 39 32.93 -16.73 11.10
CA VAL A 39 31.86 -15.73 11.07
C VAL A 39 30.93 -15.80 12.29
N THR A 40 31.31 -16.53 13.34
CA THR A 40 30.58 -16.54 14.61
C THR A 40 30.39 -15.11 15.11
N GLY A 41 29.18 -14.78 15.59
CA GLY A 41 28.82 -13.44 16.05
C GLY A 41 28.40 -12.46 14.96
N GLN A 42 28.81 -12.66 13.70
CA GLN A 42 28.52 -11.70 12.62
C GLN A 42 27.08 -11.79 12.10
N TYR A 43 26.52 -13.00 12.08
CA TYR A 43 25.19 -13.28 11.52
C TYR A 43 24.24 -13.99 12.50
N ASP A 44 24.59 -14.00 13.78
CA ASP A 44 23.83 -14.72 14.81
C ASP A 44 22.50 -14.02 15.13
N GLN A 45 22.41 -12.72 14.86
CA GLN A 45 21.21 -11.94 15.08
C GLN A 45 20.28 -12.03 13.86
N THR A 46 19.12 -12.66 14.06
CA THR A 46 18.04 -12.61 13.08
C THR A 46 17.42 -11.22 13.09
N ILE A 47 17.55 -10.50 11.97
CA ILE A 47 16.92 -9.19 11.78
C ILE A 47 15.65 -9.42 10.96
N ASP A 48 14.49 -9.32 11.63
CA ASP A 48 13.21 -9.26 10.94
C ASP A 48 12.88 -7.81 10.60
N ARG A 49 12.64 -7.53 9.32
CA ARG A 49 12.40 -6.16 8.82
C ARG A 49 10.92 -5.99 8.55
N GLU A 50 10.36 -4.85 8.97
CA GLU A 50 9.00 -4.49 8.60
C GLU A 50 8.85 -4.52 7.07
N SER A 51 7.90 -5.33 6.60
CA SER A 51 7.65 -5.47 5.17
C SER A 51 6.89 -4.26 4.65
N ALA A 52 7.11 -3.91 3.37
CA ALA A 52 6.36 -2.84 2.71
C ALA A 52 4.84 -3.08 2.79
N PHE A 53 4.41 -4.33 2.76
CA PHE A 53 3.00 -4.73 2.92
C PHE A 53 2.44 -4.33 4.29
N GLU A 54 3.16 -4.65 5.37
CA GLU A 54 2.75 -4.29 6.74
C GLU A 54 2.71 -2.78 6.94
N MET A 55 3.70 -2.06 6.41
CA MET A 55 3.73 -0.60 6.45
C MET A 55 2.54 0.02 5.71
N LEU A 56 2.20 -0.49 4.53
CA LEU A 56 1.06 0.00 3.75
C LEU A 56 -0.28 -0.35 4.41
N GLN A 57 -0.39 -1.55 4.97
CA GLN A 57 -1.59 -1.97 5.69
C GLN A 57 -1.82 -1.12 6.94
N LYS A 58 -0.75 -0.82 7.69
CA LYS A 58 -0.81 0.09 8.84
C LYS A 58 -1.31 1.47 8.45
N LYS A 59 -0.73 2.07 7.38
CA LYS A 59 -1.17 3.36 6.85
C LYS A 59 -2.63 3.36 6.40
N ALA A 60 -3.07 2.28 5.76
CA ALA A 60 -4.46 2.14 5.33
C ALA A 60 -5.43 2.06 6.52
N ARG A 61 -5.06 1.33 7.59
CA ARG A 61 -5.85 1.27 8.82
C ARG A 61 -5.92 2.63 9.52
N GLU A 62 -4.77 3.30 9.66
CA GLU A 62 -4.70 4.65 10.26
C GLU A 62 -5.57 5.66 9.50
N ALA A 63 -5.57 5.60 8.17
CA ALA A 63 -6.43 6.45 7.34
C ALA A 63 -7.93 6.17 7.57
N GLN A 64 -8.32 4.89 7.63
CA GLN A 64 -9.71 4.49 7.90
C GLN A 64 -10.17 4.92 9.29
N GLU A 65 -9.32 4.78 10.30
CA GLU A 65 -9.63 5.19 11.67
C GLU A 65 -9.78 6.72 11.78
N ALA A 66 -8.93 7.48 11.09
CA ALA A 66 -9.03 8.94 11.03
C ALA A 66 -10.33 9.40 10.34
N GLU A 67 -10.74 8.75 9.25
CA GLU A 67 -12.00 9.02 8.57
C GLU A 67 -13.21 8.72 9.48
N GLN A 68 -13.18 7.61 10.23
CA GLN A 68 -14.25 7.26 11.17
C GLN A 68 -14.35 8.25 12.33
N GLN A 69 -13.22 8.72 12.86
CA GLN A 69 -13.20 9.74 13.90
C GLN A 69 -13.72 11.09 13.40
N ALA A 70 -13.38 11.48 12.17
CA ALA A 70 -13.89 12.71 11.55
C ALA A 70 -15.42 12.65 11.34
N GLN A 71 -15.95 11.50 10.93
CA GLN A 71 -17.40 11.30 10.76
C GLN A 71 -18.16 11.31 12.09
N GLN A 72 -17.57 10.75 13.15
CA GLN A 72 -18.15 10.79 14.51
C GLN A 72 -18.09 12.19 15.13
N ALA A 73 -17.07 12.99 14.81
CA ALA A 73 -16.99 14.39 15.23
C ALA A 73 -18.00 15.30 14.50
N ASP A 74 -18.35 14.98 13.24
CA ASP A 74 -19.35 15.73 12.47
C ASP A 74 -20.80 15.36 12.85
N SER A 75 -21.06 14.13 13.31
CA SER A 75 -22.40 13.69 13.74
C SER A 75 -22.86 14.28 15.08
N GLY A 76 -21.94 14.87 15.87
CA GLY A 76 -22.23 15.57 17.12
C GLY A 76 -22.44 17.08 17.00
N ARG A 77 -22.13 17.69 15.85
CA ARG A 77 -22.46 19.09 15.57
C ARG A 77 -23.84 19.14 14.93
N SER A 78 -24.81 19.68 15.65
CA SER A 78 -26.10 20.07 15.09
C SER A 78 -25.86 20.93 13.84
N ARG A 79 -26.06 20.33 12.67
CA ARG A 79 -25.93 20.97 11.37
C ARG A 79 -27.04 22.03 11.29
N TRP A 80 -26.71 23.28 11.60
CA TRP A 80 -27.61 24.42 11.34
C TRP A 80 -27.76 24.53 9.82
N THR A 81 -28.87 24.04 9.29
CA THR A 81 -29.20 24.13 7.87
C THR A 81 -29.89 25.47 7.61
N ILE A 82 -29.39 26.23 6.63
CA ILE A 82 -30.10 27.41 6.12
C ILE A 82 -31.15 26.90 5.12
N PRO A 83 -32.45 27.22 5.29
CA PRO A 83 -33.48 26.82 4.33
C PRO A 83 -33.14 27.35 2.93
N GLY A 84 -32.93 26.45 1.96
CA GLY A 84 -32.67 26.79 0.55
C GLY A 84 -31.22 26.77 0.08
N PHE A 85 -30.23 26.44 0.93
CA PHE A 85 -28.80 26.38 0.55
C PHE A 85 -28.04 25.21 1.19
N GLY A 86 -28.61 24.00 1.23
CA GLY A 86 -27.91 22.80 1.71
C GLY A 86 -28.61 21.50 1.33
N ASP A 87 -27.83 20.42 1.23
CA ASP A 87 -28.19 19.08 0.72
C ASP A 87 -29.49 18.52 1.33
N ASP A 88 -30.60 18.77 0.66
CA ASP A 88 -31.81 17.96 0.80
C ASP A 88 -31.51 16.56 0.22
N PRO A 89 -31.66 15.46 0.97
CA PRO A 89 -31.67 14.15 0.35
C PRO A 89 -32.89 14.08 -0.56
N ALA A 90 -32.63 14.18 -1.87
CA ALA A 90 -33.66 14.12 -2.89
C ALA A 90 -34.57 12.89 -2.66
N PRO A 91 -35.90 13.02 -2.78
CA PRO A 91 -36.78 11.88 -2.67
C PRO A 91 -36.44 10.89 -3.79
N GLN A 92 -36.09 9.67 -3.41
CA GLN A 92 -35.87 8.56 -4.32
C GLN A 92 -37.18 8.30 -5.09
N SER A 93 -37.24 8.78 -6.33
CA SER A 93 -38.29 8.42 -7.28
C SER A 93 -37.64 7.92 -8.57
N GLY A 94 -38.06 6.74 -9.00
CA GLY A 94 -37.42 5.94 -10.03
C GLY A 94 -37.31 6.58 -11.42
N GLY A 95 -36.29 6.12 -12.15
CA GLY A 95 -36.34 5.90 -13.59
C GLY A 95 -36.35 7.13 -14.51
N ARG A 96 -35.18 7.41 -15.11
CA ARG A 96 -34.93 7.55 -16.58
C ARG A 96 -33.60 8.29 -16.78
N ARG A 97 -32.73 7.70 -17.61
CA ARG A 97 -31.39 8.20 -17.96
C ARG A 97 -31.51 9.54 -18.73
N ALA A 98 -30.99 10.63 -18.19
CA ALA A 98 -30.91 11.92 -18.88
C ALA A 98 -29.57 12.05 -19.64
N PRO A 99 -29.55 12.62 -20.87
CA PRO A 99 -28.32 12.77 -21.66
C PRO A 99 -27.41 13.87 -21.10
N ALA A 100 -26.09 13.64 -21.16
CA ALA A 100 -25.08 14.59 -20.70
C ALA A 100 -25.09 15.90 -21.52
N PRO A 101 -24.97 17.08 -20.88
CA PRO A 101 -24.94 18.36 -21.58
C PRO A 101 -23.60 18.56 -22.33
N ARG A 102 -23.69 19.11 -23.56
CA ARG A 102 -22.53 19.45 -24.41
C ARG A 102 -21.81 20.68 -23.87
N PRO A 103 -20.47 20.76 -23.93
CA PRO A 103 -19.74 21.95 -23.51
C PRO A 103 -20.10 23.13 -24.43
N SER A 104 -20.71 24.16 -23.87
CA SER A 104 -21.04 25.41 -24.55
C SER A 104 -20.02 26.48 -24.16
N ASN A 105 -19.44 27.15 -25.15
CA ASN A 105 -18.49 28.25 -24.96
C ASN A 105 -19.18 29.59 -24.61
N ARG A 106 -20.49 29.60 -24.33
CA ARG A 106 -21.24 30.80 -23.97
C ARG A 106 -21.38 30.90 -22.46
N GLN A 107 -20.73 31.91 -21.87
CA GLN A 107 -20.81 32.21 -20.45
C GLN A 107 -22.24 32.61 -20.08
N THR A 108 -22.77 32.00 -19.03
CA THR A 108 -24.08 32.37 -18.49
C THR A 108 -23.95 33.62 -17.63
N VAL A 109 -25.05 34.37 -17.47
CA VAL A 109 -25.06 35.61 -16.67
C VAL A 109 -24.67 35.35 -15.21
N ALA A 110 -24.99 34.15 -14.70
CA ALA A 110 -24.59 33.68 -13.39
C ALA A 110 -23.07 33.46 -13.28
N GLU A 111 -22.44 32.90 -14.30
CA GLU A 111 -20.99 32.71 -14.36
C GLU A 111 -20.25 34.06 -14.42
N ALA A 112 -20.80 35.05 -15.14
CA ALA A 112 -20.28 36.41 -15.17
C ALA A 112 -20.39 37.12 -13.80
N ALA A 113 -21.48 36.88 -13.06
CA ALA A 113 -21.67 37.41 -11.72
C ALA A 113 -20.72 36.77 -10.68
N ILE A 114 -20.50 35.45 -10.76
CA ILE A 114 -19.53 34.76 -9.89
C ILE A 114 -18.11 35.29 -10.18
N LYS A 115 -17.76 35.46 -11.45
CA LYS A 115 -16.43 35.96 -11.85
C LYS A 115 -16.21 37.42 -11.45
N SER A 116 -17.25 38.26 -11.41
CA SER A 116 -17.13 39.65 -10.97
C SER A 116 -16.91 39.76 -9.45
N VAL A 117 -17.54 38.88 -8.66
CA VAL A 117 -17.34 38.78 -7.21
C VAL A 117 -15.91 38.32 -6.88
N VAL A 118 -15.37 37.34 -7.62
CA VAL A 118 -13.97 36.90 -7.42
C VAL A 118 -12.97 38.04 -7.72
N ARG A 119 -13.23 38.86 -8.76
CA ARG A 119 -12.35 39.99 -9.11
C ARG A 119 -12.42 41.15 -8.11
N SER A 120 -13.57 41.39 -7.49
CA SER A 120 -13.73 42.47 -6.50
C SER A 120 -13.10 42.13 -5.15
N VAL A 121 -13.15 40.86 -4.73
CA VAL A 121 -12.48 40.38 -3.51
C VAL A 121 -10.95 40.38 -3.69
N GLY A 122 -10.43 40.02 -4.87
CA GLY A 122 -8.99 40.00 -5.13
C GLY A 122 -8.29 41.36 -5.07
N SER A 123 -8.97 42.46 -5.43
CA SER A 123 -8.38 43.81 -5.45
C SER A 123 -8.56 44.60 -4.15
N SER A 124 -9.53 44.22 -3.32
CA SER A 124 -9.83 44.87 -2.04
C SER A 124 -8.93 44.35 -0.89
N VAL A 125 -8.64 43.04 -0.89
CA VAL A 125 -7.68 42.45 0.07
C VAL A 125 -6.25 42.97 -0.19
N GLY A 126 -5.87 43.20 -1.45
CA GLY A 126 -4.53 43.72 -1.80
C GLY A 126 -4.25 45.15 -1.29
N ARG A 127 -5.26 46.02 -1.19
CA ARG A 127 -5.09 47.39 -0.64
C ARG A 127 -5.13 47.42 0.89
N ALA A 128 -5.78 46.45 1.54
CA ALA A 128 -5.81 46.33 3.00
C ALA A 128 -4.45 45.86 3.56
N ILE A 129 -3.73 44.99 2.84
CA ILE A 129 -2.39 44.53 3.25
C ILE A 129 -1.35 45.66 3.14
N VAL A 130 -1.42 46.50 2.10
CA VAL A 130 -0.45 47.60 1.87
C VAL A 130 -0.57 48.75 2.89
N ARG A 131 -1.74 48.93 3.52
CA ARG A 131 -1.92 49.93 4.60
C ARG A 131 -1.71 49.38 6.01
N GLY A 132 -1.42 48.08 6.18
CA GLY A 132 -1.19 47.45 7.48
C GLY A 132 0.28 47.35 7.92
N ILE A 133 1.22 47.92 7.15
CA ILE A 133 2.67 47.87 7.44
C ILE A 133 3.25 49.31 7.59
N LEU A 134 2.46 50.23 8.16
CA LEU A 134 2.91 51.52 8.68
C LEU A 134 2.03 51.95 9.86
#